data_AF-A0A258TA76-F1
#
_entry.id   AF-A0A258TA76-F1
#
_cell.length_a   1.000
_cell.length_b   1.000
_cell.length_c   1.000
_cell.angle_alpha   90.00
_cell.angle_beta   90.00
_cell.angle_gamma   90.00
#
_symmetry.space_group_name_H-M   'P 1'
#
loop_
_entity.id
_entity.type
_entity.pdbx_description
1 polymer ?
#
loop_
_entity_poly.entity_id
_entity_poly.type
_entity_poly.pdbx_seq_one_letter_code
_entity_poly.pdbx_strand_id
1 'polypeptide(L)'
;MAFREIYAEARLEQQAHRAIIDENAKLTEALQAARHEEQVATKAAEEAIHAVEALVTATERLKEHLGRRRQVLKDAAAKVADHSSQTLKARMKTDPLPTEYADAIVALLEGSRVSDSRERVGDWIKVALKSDPGAWASISSQILQLYEAKSMAGAPAEPGDALLARIKGLFFGGGQLTSFAATRVYSLLSDVTVGAVLSAVPRDHIILTYVDSNGKDLAFEKASEGQQASALLELLLRQSAGTLIIDQPEDDLDNNVVMKIVELIRSSKSNRQLVFATHNPNIVVNGDADKVITLEGGRVDPRPDAESPRIGLKTDGAIETPSVKRAITDIMEGGEMAFDLRRRKYRFGVEAT
;
A
#
# COMPACT_ATOMS: atom_id res chain seq x y z
N MET A 1 33.98 41.37 -86.78
CA MET A 1 32.97 41.61 -85.72
C MET A 1 32.47 40.31 -85.09
N ALA A 2 32.32 39.20 -85.83
CA ALA A 2 31.81 37.92 -85.32
C ALA A 2 32.51 37.29 -84.09
N PHE A 3 33.85 37.39 -83.95
CA PHE A 3 34.54 36.76 -82.81
C PHE A 3 34.18 37.37 -81.45
N ARG A 4 33.96 38.69 -81.38
CA ARG A 4 33.64 39.37 -80.11
C ARG A 4 32.25 39.02 -79.61
N GLU A 5 31.28 38.85 -80.51
CA GLU A 5 29.91 38.43 -80.17
C GLU A 5 29.88 36.97 -79.71
N ILE A 6 30.49 36.05 -80.47
CA ILE A 6 30.58 34.62 -80.11
C ILE A 6 31.31 34.43 -78.77
N TYR A 7 32.39 35.18 -78.52
CA TYR A 7 33.12 35.12 -77.26
C TYR A 7 32.30 35.69 -76.08
N ALA A 8 31.52 36.74 -76.30
CA ALA A 8 30.65 37.30 -75.27
C ALA A 8 29.50 36.35 -74.92
N GLU A 9 28.91 35.71 -75.91
CA GLU A 9 27.84 34.71 -75.75
C GLU A 9 28.35 33.45 -75.02
N ALA A 10 29.49 32.89 -75.43
CA ALA A 10 30.13 31.78 -74.74
C ALA A 10 30.49 32.10 -73.27
N ARG A 11 30.88 33.35 -72.99
CA ARG A 11 31.18 33.80 -71.61
C ARG A 11 29.91 33.93 -70.76
N LEU A 12 28.79 34.38 -71.35
CA LEU A 12 27.49 34.44 -70.67
C LEU A 12 26.96 33.03 -70.36
N GLU A 13 27.06 32.10 -71.31
CA GLU A 13 26.72 30.69 -71.08
C GLU A 13 27.61 30.07 -69.99
N GLN A 14 28.90 30.35 -69.98
CA GLN A 14 29.81 29.87 -68.93
C GLN A 14 29.45 30.42 -67.54
N GLN A 15 29.02 31.69 -67.45
CA GLN A 15 28.54 32.28 -66.21
C GLN A 15 27.21 31.65 -65.75
N ALA A 16 26.28 31.42 -66.67
CA ALA A 16 25.03 30.71 -66.37
C ALA A 16 25.28 29.28 -65.88
N HIS A 17 26.20 28.55 -66.52
CA HIS A 17 26.60 27.22 -66.08
C HIS A 17 27.20 27.21 -64.68
N ARG A 18 28.05 28.20 -64.36
CA ARG A 18 28.64 28.32 -63.02
C ARG A 18 27.59 28.62 -61.96
N ALA A 19 26.63 29.48 -62.25
CA ALA A 19 25.52 29.76 -61.34
C ALA A 19 24.68 28.50 -61.04
N ILE A 20 24.41 27.66 -62.05
CA ILE A 20 23.70 26.39 -61.87
C ILE A 20 24.50 25.40 -61.02
N ILE A 21 25.83 25.35 -61.17
CA ILE A 21 26.70 24.50 -60.35
C ILE A 21 26.69 24.96 -58.88
N ASP A 22 26.82 26.27 -58.65
CA ASP A 22 26.78 26.84 -57.30
C ASP A 22 25.40 26.64 -56.65
N GLU A 23 24.31 26.73 -57.41
CA GLU A 23 22.96 26.41 -56.94
C GLU A 23 22.78 24.92 -56.63
N ASN A 24 23.27 24.02 -57.48
CA ASN A 24 23.26 22.58 -57.21
C ASN A 24 24.07 22.21 -55.95
N ALA A 25 25.22 22.87 -55.72
CA ALA A 25 26.01 22.67 -54.51
C ALA A 25 25.22 23.05 -53.25
N LYS A 26 24.57 24.22 -53.26
CA LYS A 26 23.68 24.67 -52.16
C LYS A 26 22.51 23.72 -51.94
N LEU A 27 21.86 23.26 -53.02
CA LEU A 27 20.76 22.31 -52.94
C LEU A 27 21.22 20.95 -52.39
N THR A 28 22.44 20.52 -52.72
CA THR A 28 23.02 19.28 -52.21
C THR A 28 23.30 19.36 -50.72
N GLU A 29 23.86 20.48 -50.24
CA GLU A 29 24.06 20.73 -48.80
C GLU A 29 22.72 20.77 -48.05
N ALA A 30 21.72 21.48 -48.58
CA ALA A 30 20.37 21.52 -48.00
C ALA A 30 19.73 20.12 -47.94
N LEU A 31 19.89 19.31 -49.01
CA LEU A 31 19.39 17.94 -49.05
C LEU A 31 20.10 17.03 -48.04
N GLN A 32 21.42 17.19 -47.85
CA GLN A 32 22.16 16.44 -46.83
C GLN A 32 21.72 16.80 -45.42
N ALA A 33 21.50 18.09 -45.14
CA ALA A 33 20.97 18.55 -43.85
C ALA A 33 19.57 17.97 -43.59
N ALA A 34 18.67 18.06 -44.57
CA ALA A 34 17.31 17.49 -44.47
C ALA A 34 17.32 15.97 -44.23
N ARG A 35 18.22 15.23 -44.90
CA ARG A 35 18.38 13.78 -44.68
C ARG A 35 18.89 13.44 -43.28
N HIS A 36 19.79 14.27 -42.73
CA HIS A 36 20.26 14.07 -41.37
C HIS A 36 19.14 14.30 -40.34
N GLU A 37 18.35 15.37 -40.52
CA GLU A 37 17.16 15.63 -39.69
C GLU A 37 16.13 14.51 -39.79
N GLU A 38 15.86 14.01 -41.00
CA GLU A 38 14.99 12.85 -41.23
C GLU A 38 15.50 11.62 -40.47
N GLN A 39 16.79 11.28 -40.57
CA GLN A 39 17.37 10.13 -39.90
C GLN A 39 17.27 10.23 -38.37
N VAL A 40 17.53 11.43 -37.80
CA VAL A 40 17.38 11.68 -36.36
C VAL A 40 15.91 11.51 -35.95
N ALA A 41 14.97 12.04 -36.73
CA ALA A 41 13.54 11.92 -36.47
C ALA A 41 13.06 10.46 -36.57
N THR A 42 13.55 9.68 -37.53
CA THR A 42 13.23 8.25 -37.66
C THR A 42 13.68 7.47 -36.43
N LYS A 43 14.93 7.68 -35.98
CA LYS A 43 15.44 7.00 -34.79
C LYS A 43 14.64 7.36 -33.53
N ALA A 44 14.31 8.64 -33.35
CA ALA A 44 13.47 9.08 -32.23
C ALA A 44 12.06 8.47 -32.29
N ALA A 45 11.49 8.30 -33.48
CA ALA A 45 10.20 7.65 -33.66
C ALA A 45 10.25 6.15 -33.30
N GLU A 46 11.32 5.43 -33.66
CA GLU A 46 11.54 4.03 -33.27
C GLU A 46 11.64 3.88 -31.74
N GLU A 47 12.41 4.75 -31.07
CA GLU A 47 12.52 4.77 -29.61
C GLU A 47 11.17 5.04 -28.94
N ALA A 48 10.36 5.93 -29.52
CA ALA A 48 9.01 6.23 -29.02
C ALA A 48 8.06 5.03 -29.19
N ILE A 49 8.13 4.29 -30.30
CA ILE A 49 7.33 3.06 -30.50
C ILE A 49 7.64 2.04 -29.40
N HIS A 50 8.92 1.80 -29.13
CA HIS A 50 9.32 0.88 -28.06
C HIS A 50 8.86 1.34 -26.67
N ALA A 51 8.85 2.64 -26.40
CA ALA A 51 8.32 3.19 -25.16
C ALA A 51 6.81 2.90 -24.99
N VAL A 52 6.02 3.01 -26.06
CA VAL A 52 4.58 2.69 -26.05
C VAL A 52 4.37 1.18 -25.78
N GLU A 53 5.12 0.31 -26.44
CA GLU A 53 5.06 -1.14 -26.20
C GLU A 53 5.44 -1.50 -24.75
N ALA A 54 6.47 -0.84 -24.21
CA ALA A 54 6.89 -1.00 -22.84
C ALA A 54 5.80 -0.55 -21.84
N LEU A 55 5.11 0.55 -22.13
CA LEU A 55 4.00 1.04 -21.31
C LEU A 55 2.84 0.03 -21.28
N VAL A 56 2.40 -0.46 -22.44
CA VAL A 56 1.36 -1.49 -22.53
C VAL A 56 1.74 -2.74 -21.71
N THR A 57 2.99 -3.18 -21.85
CA THR A 57 3.53 -4.33 -21.10
C THR A 57 3.52 -4.06 -19.58
N ALA A 58 3.92 -2.86 -19.16
CA ALA A 58 3.93 -2.46 -17.75
C ALA A 58 2.51 -2.42 -17.16
N THR A 59 1.53 -1.91 -17.90
CA THR A 59 0.12 -1.88 -17.47
C THR A 59 -0.45 -3.29 -17.28
N GLU A 60 -0.18 -4.22 -18.19
CA GLU A 60 -0.62 -5.61 -18.03
C GLU A 60 0.07 -6.31 -16.84
N ARG A 61 1.38 -6.06 -16.63
CA ARG A 61 2.08 -6.57 -15.44
C ARG A 61 1.48 -6.04 -14.13
N LEU A 62 1.13 -4.75 -14.08
CA LEU A 62 0.48 -4.15 -12.91
C LEU A 62 -0.85 -4.86 -12.61
N LYS A 63 -1.67 -5.08 -13.63
CA LYS A 63 -2.95 -5.80 -13.52
C LYS A 63 -2.75 -7.23 -13.01
N GLU A 64 -1.73 -7.93 -13.51
CA GLU A 64 -1.36 -9.26 -13.01
C GLU A 64 -0.95 -9.23 -11.53
N HIS A 65 -0.10 -8.28 -11.13
CA HIS A 65 0.33 -8.11 -9.74
C HIS A 65 -0.85 -7.82 -8.81
N LEU A 66 -1.81 -6.98 -9.23
CA LEU A 66 -3.04 -6.73 -8.47
C LEU A 66 -3.89 -8.01 -8.34
N GLY A 67 -4.00 -8.80 -9.40
CA GLY A 67 -4.67 -10.11 -9.37
C GLY A 67 -4.01 -11.07 -8.37
N ARG A 68 -2.68 -11.19 -8.42
CA ARG A 68 -1.91 -12.01 -7.47
C ARG A 68 -2.08 -11.51 -6.03
N ARG A 69 -2.02 -10.20 -5.79
CA ARG A 69 -2.22 -9.62 -4.44
C ARG A 69 -3.61 -9.94 -3.89
N ARG A 70 -4.66 -9.84 -4.72
CA ARG A 70 -6.03 -10.23 -4.34
C ARG A 70 -6.12 -11.71 -4.01
N GLN A 71 -5.43 -12.57 -4.77
CA GLN A 71 -5.40 -14.00 -4.48
C GLN A 71 -4.75 -14.29 -3.12
N VAL A 72 -3.60 -13.67 -2.84
CA VAL A 72 -2.93 -13.77 -1.53
C VAL A 72 -3.86 -13.34 -0.39
N LEU A 73 -4.60 -12.23 -0.55
CA LEU A 73 -5.56 -11.77 0.44
C LEU A 73 -6.74 -12.75 0.63
N LYS A 74 -7.24 -13.35 -0.45
CA LYS A 74 -8.29 -14.38 -0.38
C LYS A 74 -7.80 -15.63 0.34
N ASP A 75 -6.60 -16.11 0.01
CA ASP A 75 -6.01 -17.29 0.63
C ASP A 75 -5.72 -17.05 2.11
N ALA A 76 -5.23 -15.85 2.47
CA ALA A 76 -5.05 -15.45 3.86
C ALA A 76 -6.39 -15.40 4.62
N ALA A 77 -7.43 -14.80 4.01
CA ALA A 77 -8.76 -14.74 4.62
C ALA A 77 -9.37 -16.13 4.84
N ALA A 78 -9.20 -17.06 3.89
CA ALA A 78 -9.70 -18.43 4.02
C ALA A 78 -9.08 -19.16 5.22
N LYS A 79 -7.81 -18.88 5.55
CA LYS A 79 -7.10 -19.51 6.67
C LYS A 79 -7.56 -19.00 8.04
N VAL A 80 -8.17 -17.81 8.14
CA VAL A 80 -8.50 -17.19 9.43
C VAL A 80 -9.46 -18.03 10.27
N ALA A 81 -10.46 -18.66 9.64
CA ALA A 81 -11.44 -19.47 10.37
C ALA A 81 -10.79 -20.67 11.08
N ASP A 82 -9.89 -21.37 10.38
CA ASP A 82 -9.18 -22.52 10.92
C ASP A 82 -8.19 -22.11 12.03
N HIS A 83 -7.57 -20.93 11.89
CA HIS A 83 -6.62 -20.41 12.87
C HIS A 83 -7.30 -19.67 14.03
N SER A 84 -8.63 -19.58 14.09
CA SER A 84 -9.35 -18.90 15.19
C SER A 84 -10.36 -19.82 15.88
N SER A 85 -10.24 -21.13 15.73
CA SER A 85 -11.25 -22.09 16.21
C SER A 85 -12.68 -21.73 15.78
N GLN A 86 -12.83 -21.20 14.57
CA GLN A 86 -14.10 -20.73 13.99
C GLN A 86 -14.73 -19.50 14.69
N THR A 87 -14.02 -18.83 15.60
CA THR A 87 -14.50 -17.59 16.25
C THR A 87 -14.36 -16.36 15.35
N LEU A 88 -13.48 -16.41 14.35
CA LEU A 88 -13.34 -15.37 13.33
C LEU A 88 -13.60 -15.93 11.94
N LYS A 89 -14.37 -15.18 11.16
CA LYS A 89 -14.41 -15.31 9.71
C LYS A 89 -13.72 -14.12 9.11
N ALA A 90 -13.03 -14.33 8.00
CA ALA A 90 -12.41 -13.24 7.25
C ALA A 90 -12.86 -13.30 5.80
N ARG A 91 -12.95 -12.12 5.16
CA ARG A 91 -13.11 -12.02 3.72
C ARG A 91 -12.33 -10.84 3.19
N MET A 92 -11.80 -10.99 1.98
CA MET A 92 -11.24 -9.87 1.25
C MET A 92 -12.36 -8.89 0.88
N LYS A 93 -12.16 -7.61 1.17
CA LYS A 93 -12.99 -6.51 0.72
C LYS A 93 -12.19 -5.68 -0.26
N THR A 94 -12.78 -5.42 -1.42
CA THR A 94 -12.22 -4.48 -2.39
C THR A 94 -12.29 -3.08 -1.82
N ASP A 95 -11.25 -2.29 -2.07
CA ASP A 95 -11.21 -0.90 -1.65
C ASP A 95 -12.37 -0.11 -2.29
N PRO A 96 -13.36 0.35 -1.50
CA PRO A 96 -14.51 1.05 -2.06
C PRO A 96 -14.20 2.51 -2.43
N LEU A 97 -13.08 3.05 -1.94
CA LEU A 97 -12.66 4.42 -2.18
C LEU A 97 -11.12 4.50 -2.24
N PRO A 98 -10.50 4.05 -3.33
CA PRO A 98 -9.05 4.10 -3.48
C PRO A 98 -8.53 5.54 -3.39
N THR A 99 -7.73 5.81 -2.36
CA THR A 99 -7.14 7.13 -2.14
C THR A 99 -6.24 7.55 -3.29
N GLU A 100 -5.43 6.64 -3.82
CA GLU A 100 -4.52 6.91 -4.95
C GLU A 100 -5.29 7.27 -6.23
N TYR A 101 -6.47 6.67 -6.46
CA TYR A 101 -7.31 7.06 -7.59
C TYR A 101 -7.83 8.49 -7.41
N ALA A 102 -8.31 8.80 -6.20
CA ALA A 102 -8.82 10.12 -5.89
C ALA A 102 -7.72 11.19 -5.98
N ASP A 103 -6.54 10.93 -5.42
CA ASP A 103 -5.41 11.85 -5.44
C ASP A 103 -4.94 12.13 -6.88
N ALA A 104 -4.85 11.09 -7.73
CA ALA A 104 -4.47 11.25 -9.13
C ALA A 104 -5.47 12.11 -9.93
N ILE A 105 -6.77 11.96 -9.68
CA ILE A 105 -7.80 12.76 -10.35
C ILE A 105 -7.87 14.17 -9.77
N VAL A 106 -7.70 14.34 -8.46
CA VAL A 106 -7.65 15.66 -7.82
C VAL A 106 -6.48 16.48 -8.38
N ALA A 107 -5.32 15.85 -8.61
CA ALA A 107 -4.18 16.50 -9.26
C ALA A 107 -4.52 16.97 -10.69
N LEU A 108 -5.30 16.21 -11.46
CA LEU A 108 -5.78 16.65 -12.78
C LEU A 108 -6.81 17.80 -12.72
N LEU A 109 -7.48 17.98 -11.59
CA LEU A 109 -8.47 19.03 -11.35
C LEU A 109 -7.89 20.23 -10.59
N GLU A 110 -6.59 20.26 -10.31
CA GLU A 110 -5.99 21.37 -9.58
C GLU A 110 -6.16 22.70 -10.33
N GLY A 111 -6.51 23.77 -9.60
CA GLY A 111 -6.75 25.09 -10.21
C GLY A 111 -7.98 25.17 -11.13
N SER A 112 -8.77 24.11 -11.28
CA SER A 112 -9.98 24.07 -12.12
C SER A 112 -11.19 24.80 -11.52
N ARG A 113 -11.08 25.29 -10.27
CA ARG A 113 -12.17 25.93 -9.49
C ARG A 113 -13.39 25.03 -9.27
N VAL A 114 -13.20 23.71 -9.31
CA VAL A 114 -14.20 22.75 -8.84
C VAL A 114 -14.22 22.81 -7.31
N SER A 115 -15.33 23.27 -6.73
CA SER A 115 -15.53 23.24 -5.28
C SER A 115 -15.56 21.81 -4.76
N ASP A 116 -15.01 21.60 -3.57
CA ASP A 116 -14.99 20.30 -2.86
C ASP A 116 -14.49 19.15 -3.74
N SER A 117 -13.47 19.44 -4.57
CA SER A 117 -12.98 18.53 -5.61
C SER A 117 -12.66 17.15 -5.06
N ARG A 118 -12.06 17.05 -3.86
CA ARG A 118 -11.73 15.76 -3.23
C ARG A 118 -12.96 14.92 -2.89
N GLU A 119 -13.98 15.52 -2.29
CA GLU A 119 -15.22 14.81 -1.92
C GLU A 119 -15.98 14.38 -3.18
N ARG A 120 -16.15 15.29 -4.14
CA ARG A 120 -16.82 15.00 -5.41
C ARG A 120 -16.13 13.92 -6.24
N VAL A 121 -14.80 13.97 -6.31
CA VAL A 121 -13.99 12.94 -6.98
C VAL A 121 -14.15 11.61 -6.26
N GLY A 122 -14.13 11.61 -4.92
CA GLY A 122 -14.34 10.41 -4.12
C GLY A 122 -15.69 9.75 -4.39
N ASP A 123 -16.77 10.53 -4.35
CA ASP A 123 -18.11 10.02 -4.64
C ASP A 123 -18.25 9.53 -6.09
N TRP A 124 -17.67 10.26 -7.05
CA TRP A 124 -17.67 9.85 -8.45
C TRP A 124 -16.94 8.51 -8.67
N ILE A 125 -15.75 8.35 -8.10
CA ILE A 125 -14.98 7.10 -8.18
C ILE A 125 -15.75 5.96 -7.50
N LYS A 126 -16.31 6.22 -6.31
CA LYS A 126 -17.10 5.23 -5.57
C LYS A 126 -18.32 4.75 -6.36
N VAL A 127 -19.05 5.67 -7.01
CA VAL A 127 -20.20 5.33 -7.88
C VAL A 127 -19.76 4.54 -9.11
N ALA A 128 -18.64 4.94 -9.73
CA ALA A 128 -18.07 4.23 -10.88
C ALA A 128 -17.68 2.80 -10.52
N LEU A 129 -16.90 2.60 -9.44
CA LEU A 129 -16.44 1.29 -8.99
C LEU A 129 -17.57 0.39 -8.46
N LYS A 130 -18.62 0.99 -7.89
CA LYS A 130 -19.82 0.24 -7.47
C LYS A 130 -20.59 -0.31 -8.67
N SER A 131 -20.63 0.43 -9.77
CA SER A 131 -21.33 0.03 -11.00
C SER A 131 -20.52 -0.98 -11.81
N ASP A 132 -19.21 -0.73 -11.94
CA ASP A 132 -18.27 -1.61 -12.64
C ASP A 132 -16.93 -1.65 -11.86
N PRO A 133 -16.55 -2.81 -11.27
CA PRO A 133 -15.25 -2.97 -10.62
C PRO A 133 -14.04 -2.71 -11.54
N GLY A 134 -14.23 -2.78 -12.86
CA GLY A 134 -13.24 -2.47 -13.88
C GLY A 134 -13.23 -1.00 -14.35
N ALA A 135 -14.10 -0.14 -13.81
CA ALA A 135 -14.31 1.23 -14.30
C ALA A 135 -13.03 2.06 -14.34
N TRP A 136 -12.12 1.87 -13.37
CA TRP A 136 -10.84 2.59 -13.33
C TRP A 136 -10.00 2.36 -14.59
N ALA A 137 -9.92 1.11 -15.09
CA ALA A 137 -9.17 0.82 -16.31
C ALA A 137 -9.72 1.58 -17.53
N SER A 138 -11.05 1.73 -17.61
CA SER A 138 -11.71 2.52 -18.64
C SER A 138 -11.41 4.02 -18.48
N ILE A 139 -11.48 4.55 -17.26
CA ILE A 139 -11.15 5.96 -16.95
C ILE A 139 -9.70 6.26 -17.32
N SER A 140 -8.75 5.42 -16.88
CA SER A 140 -7.33 5.55 -17.18
C SER A 140 -7.05 5.51 -18.68
N SER A 141 -7.70 4.60 -19.42
CA SER A 141 -7.59 4.50 -20.89
C SER A 141 -8.12 5.76 -21.58
N GLN A 142 -9.26 6.30 -21.14
CA GLN A 142 -9.80 7.54 -21.68
C GLN A 142 -8.89 8.75 -21.41
N ILE A 143 -8.29 8.85 -20.23
CA ILE A 143 -7.31 9.90 -19.89
C ILE A 143 -6.05 9.78 -20.77
N LEU A 144 -5.56 8.56 -21.00
CA LEU A 144 -4.42 8.32 -21.89
C LEU A 144 -4.74 8.76 -23.32
N GLN A 145 -5.92 8.41 -23.86
CA GLN A 145 -6.34 8.86 -25.20
C GLN A 145 -6.50 10.38 -25.31
N LEU A 146 -6.88 11.06 -24.22
CA LEU A 146 -6.90 12.53 -24.17
C LEU A 146 -5.49 13.11 -24.22
N TYR A 147 -4.55 12.48 -23.53
CA TYR A 147 -3.15 12.85 -23.53
C TYR A 147 -2.46 12.62 -24.89
N GLU A 148 -2.74 11.49 -25.54
CA GLU A 148 -2.28 11.19 -26.90
C GLU A 148 -2.82 12.22 -27.89
N ALA A 149 -4.11 12.56 -27.81
CA ALA A 149 -4.71 13.58 -28.67
C ALA A 149 -4.09 14.98 -28.46
N LYS A 150 -3.77 15.35 -27.21
CA LYS A 150 -3.03 16.57 -26.89
C LYS A 150 -1.64 16.58 -27.53
N SER A 151 -0.94 15.45 -27.49
CA SER A 151 0.41 15.30 -28.04
C SER A 151 0.41 15.37 -29.57
N MET A 152 -0.54 14.70 -30.24
CA MET A 152 -0.68 14.72 -31.70
C MET A 152 -1.00 16.10 -32.26
N ALA A 153 -1.73 16.92 -31.51
CA ALA A 153 -2.04 18.29 -31.91
C ALA A 153 -0.82 19.24 -31.82
N GLY A 154 0.33 18.77 -31.33
CA GLY A 154 1.56 19.56 -31.18
C GLY A 154 1.57 20.47 -29.95
N ALA A 155 0.86 20.08 -28.88
CA ALA A 155 0.69 20.88 -27.66
C ALA A 155 0.19 22.32 -27.90
N PRO A 156 -0.95 22.52 -28.59
CA PRO A 156 -1.52 23.85 -28.76
C PRO A 156 -1.89 24.41 -27.38
N ALA A 157 -1.69 25.72 -27.21
CA ALA A 157 -1.97 26.43 -25.96
C ALA A 157 -3.46 26.31 -25.54
N GLU A 158 -4.36 26.11 -26.51
CA GLU A 158 -5.79 25.95 -26.28
C GLU A 158 -6.32 24.62 -26.86
N PRO A 159 -7.20 23.91 -26.13
CA PRO A 159 -7.84 22.70 -26.62
C PRO A 159 -8.94 23.01 -27.64
N GLY A 160 -9.05 22.20 -28.70
CA GLY A 160 -10.17 22.28 -29.63
C GLY A 160 -11.50 21.83 -28.99
N ASP A 161 -12.63 22.28 -29.56
CA ASP A 161 -13.99 22.03 -29.04
C ASP A 161 -14.29 20.55 -28.82
N ALA A 162 -13.84 19.68 -29.73
CA ALA A 162 -14.04 18.24 -29.63
C ALA A 162 -13.32 17.64 -28.41
N LEU A 163 -12.11 18.12 -28.09
CA LEU A 163 -11.33 17.63 -26.96
C LEU A 163 -11.91 18.13 -25.63
N LEU A 164 -12.35 19.40 -25.60
CA LEU A 164 -13.08 19.96 -24.46
C LEU A 164 -14.37 19.19 -24.17
N ALA A 165 -15.13 18.81 -25.20
CA ALA A 165 -16.32 17.99 -25.04
C ALA A 165 -16.00 16.62 -24.43
N ARG A 166 -14.92 15.95 -24.89
CA ARG A 166 -14.46 14.67 -24.32
C ARG A 166 -14.04 14.80 -22.86
N ILE A 167 -13.27 15.85 -22.50
CA ILE A 167 -12.86 16.12 -21.11
C ILE A 167 -14.09 16.33 -20.23
N LYS A 168 -15.05 17.15 -20.65
CA LYS A 168 -16.30 17.38 -19.89
C LYS A 168 -17.10 16.09 -19.73
N GLY A 169 -17.14 15.25 -20.78
CA GLY A 169 -17.81 13.95 -20.82
C GLY A 169 -17.25 12.95 -19.82
N LEU A 170 -15.93 12.92 -19.64
CA LEU A 170 -15.22 11.93 -18.82
C LEU A 170 -15.55 12.04 -17.33
N PHE A 171 -15.53 13.26 -16.79
CA PHE A 171 -15.66 13.48 -15.35
C PHE A 171 -17.12 13.82 -14.99
N PHE A 172 -17.56 13.33 -13.82
CA PHE A 172 -18.83 13.71 -13.20
C PHE A 172 -20.08 13.55 -14.10
N GLY A 173 -20.06 12.63 -15.07
CA GLY A 173 -21.23 12.31 -15.91
C GLY A 173 -21.57 13.36 -16.98
N GLY A 174 -20.61 14.16 -17.44
CA GLY A 174 -20.75 14.91 -18.69
C GLY A 174 -21.37 16.32 -18.61
N GLY A 175 -21.82 16.77 -17.44
CA GLY A 175 -22.56 18.04 -17.31
C GLY A 175 -22.05 19.02 -16.26
N GLN A 176 -21.03 18.66 -15.47
CA GLN A 176 -20.67 19.44 -14.28
C GLN A 176 -19.38 20.25 -14.39
N LEU A 177 -18.59 20.08 -15.45
CA LEU A 177 -17.37 20.86 -15.68
C LEU A 177 -17.63 22.08 -16.55
N THR A 178 -17.23 23.25 -16.06
CA THR A 178 -17.19 24.47 -16.87
C THR A 178 -16.13 24.36 -17.97
N SER A 179 -16.25 25.17 -19.04
CA SER A 179 -15.20 25.23 -20.08
C SER A 179 -13.83 25.59 -19.48
N PHE A 180 -13.79 26.53 -18.53
CA PHE A 180 -12.55 26.89 -17.83
C PHE A 180 -11.92 25.68 -17.11
N ALA A 181 -12.74 24.92 -16.37
CA ALA A 181 -12.27 23.77 -15.64
C ALA A 181 -11.74 22.67 -16.58
N ALA A 182 -12.43 22.42 -17.70
CA ALA A 182 -11.96 21.50 -18.74
C ALA A 182 -10.66 21.96 -19.42
N THR A 183 -10.49 23.26 -19.69
CA THR A 183 -9.23 23.82 -20.21
C THR A 183 -8.09 23.67 -19.21
N ARG A 184 -8.37 23.81 -17.90
CA ARG A 184 -7.37 23.57 -16.84
C ARG A 184 -6.95 22.12 -16.78
N VAL A 185 -7.90 21.17 -16.82
CA VAL A 185 -7.60 19.74 -16.92
C VAL A 185 -6.72 19.46 -18.14
N TYR A 186 -7.07 20.00 -19.31
CA TYR A 186 -6.25 19.87 -20.53
C TYR A 186 -4.82 20.36 -20.33
N SER A 187 -4.63 21.53 -19.69
CA SER A 187 -3.29 22.07 -19.41
C SER A 187 -2.47 21.15 -18.50
N LEU A 188 -3.12 20.46 -17.58
CA LEU A 188 -2.49 19.56 -16.61
C LEU A 188 -2.26 18.13 -17.13
N LEU A 189 -2.82 17.73 -18.28
CA LEU A 189 -2.51 16.45 -18.94
C LEU A 189 -1.02 16.44 -19.35
N SER A 190 -0.19 15.75 -18.57
CA SER A 190 1.27 15.66 -18.74
C SER A 190 1.73 14.26 -18.33
N ASP A 191 2.99 13.91 -18.65
CA ASP A 191 3.58 12.63 -18.24
C ASP A 191 3.45 12.36 -16.73
N VAL A 192 3.57 13.40 -15.91
CA VAL A 192 3.49 13.29 -14.45
C VAL A 192 2.07 12.94 -13.99
N THR A 193 1.06 13.69 -14.45
CA THR A 193 -0.33 13.49 -14.00
C THR A 193 -0.95 12.24 -14.60
N VAL A 194 -0.66 11.95 -15.87
CA VAL A 194 -1.10 10.71 -16.54
C VAL A 194 -0.39 9.51 -15.94
N GLY A 195 0.92 9.60 -15.68
CA GLY A 195 1.68 8.57 -14.99
C GLY A 195 1.11 8.26 -13.60
N ALA A 196 0.71 9.28 -12.83
CA ALA A 196 0.03 9.09 -11.55
C ALA A 196 -1.31 8.33 -11.70
N VAL A 197 -2.13 8.66 -12.71
CA VAL A 197 -3.38 7.94 -12.99
C VAL A 197 -3.13 6.49 -13.40
N LEU A 198 -2.15 6.23 -14.26
CA LEU A 198 -1.84 4.88 -14.76
C LEU A 198 -1.20 3.98 -13.71
N SER A 199 -0.50 4.55 -12.73
CA SER A 199 0.17 3.82 -11.65
C SER A 199 -0.64 3.70 -10.37
N ALA A 200 -1.74 4.45 -10.22
CA ALA A 200 -2.58 4.41 -9.04
C ALA A 200 -3.21 3.01 -8.84
N VAL A 201 -3.20 2.52 -7.60
CA VAL A 201 -3.72 1.20 -7.25
C VAL A 201 -4.71 1.23 -6.08
N PRO A 202 -5.68 0.29 -6.02
CA PRO A 202 -6.58 0.17 -4.89
C PRO A 202 -5.89 -0.49 -3.70
N ARG A 203 -6.37 -0.24 -2.47
CA ARG A 203 -5.88 -0.86 -1.23
C ARG A 203 -6.89 -1.85 -0.65
N ASP A 204 -7.12 -2.92 -1.41
CA ASP A 204 -7.92 -4.08 -0.97
C ASP A 204 -7.39 -4.60 0.38
N HIS A 205 -8.30 -4.92 1.29
CA HIS A 205 -7.98 -5.29 2.67
C HIS A 205 -8.85 -6.46 3.14
N ILE A 206 -8.45 -7.08 4.26
CA ILE A 206 -9.25 -8.12 4.91
C ILE A 206 -10.18 -7.45 5.92
N ILE A 207 -11.45 -7.87 5.93
CA ILE A 207 -12.38 -7.55 7.00
C ILE A 207 -12.67 -8.81 7.81
N LEU A 208 -12.73 -8.63 9.12
CA LEU A 208 -13.04 -9.68 10.08
C LEU A 208 -14.51 -9.61 10.50
N THR A 209 -15.09 -10.78 10.76
CA THR A 209 -16.40 -11.00 11.34
C THR A 209 -16.21 -11.92 12.53
N TYR A 210 -16.71 -11.51 13.69
CA TYR A 210 -16.73 -12.34 14.88
C TYR A 210 -17.95 -13.28 14.85
N VAL A 211 -17.78 -14.51 15.28
CA VAL A 211 -18.85 -15.51 15.41
C VAL A 211 -19.09 -15.72 16.90
N ASP A 212 -20.29 -15.39 17.37
CA ASP A 212 -20.63 -15.56 18.79
C ASP A 212 -20.85 -17.04 19.17
N SER A 213 -21.02 -17.30 20.47
CA SER A 213 -21.26 -18.65 21.00
C SER A 213 -22.53 -19.33 20.46
N ASN A 214 -23.47 -18.56 19.90
CA ASN A 214 -24.69 -19.05 19.27
C ASN A 214 -24.52 -19.25 17.75
N GLY A 215 -23.32 -19.04 17.21
CA GLY A 215 -23.01 -19.15 15.79
C GLY A 215 -23.46 -17.94 14.96
N LYS A 216 -23.81 -16.81 15.59
CA LYS A 216 -24.27 -15.60 14.91
C LYS A 216 -23.09 -14.73 14.50
N ASP A 217 -23.15 -14.26 13.26
CA ASP A 217 -22.16 -13.35 12.69
C ASP A 217 -22.36 -11.92 13.21
N LEU A 218 -21.29 -11.34 13.75
CA LEU A 218 -21.20 -9.98 14.24
C LEU A 218 -20.04 -9.27 13.54
N ALA A 219 -20.24 -8.01 13.14
CA ALA A 219 -19.12 -7.19 12.66
C ALA A 219 -18.04 -7.13 13.75
N PHE A 220 -16.76 -7.34 13.39
CA PHE A 220 -15.69 -7.44 14.38
C PHE A 220 -15.65 -6.22 15.32
N GLU A 221 -15.83 -5.01 14.78
CA GLU A 221 -15.93 -3.73 15.51
C GLU A 221 -17.07 -3.67 16.55
N LYS A 222 -18.06 -4.55 16.45
CA LYS A 222 -19.20 -4.62 17.38
C LYS A 222 -19.04 -5.69 18.46
N ALA A 223 -18.03 -6.55 18.37
CA ALA A 223 -17.70 -7.50 19.44
C ALA A 223 -17.12 -6.74 20.65
N SER A 224 -17.24 -7.30 21.87
CA SER A 224 -16.63 -6.66 23.04
C SER A 224 -15.10 -6.67 22.94
N GLU A 225 -14.43 -5.74 23.62
CA GLU A 225 -12.95 -5.63 23.62
C GLU A 225 -12.30 -6.98 23.97
N GLY A 226 -12.77 -7.67 25.01
CA GLY A 226 -12.26 -9.00 25.35
C GLY A 226 -12.53 -10.10 24.32
N GLN A 227 -13.65 -10.05 23.59
CA GLN A 227 -13.92 -10.99 22.50
C GLN A 227 -12.98 -10.73 21.31
N GLN A 228 -12.77 -9.47 20.97
CA GLN A 228 -11.84 -9.06 19.91
C GLN A 228 -10.41 -9.47 20.26
N ALA A 229 -9.95 -9.16 21.47
CA ALA A 229 -8.62 -9.48 21.97
C ALA A 229 -8.38 -10.99 22.00
N SER A 230 -9.32 -11.77 22.55
CA SER A 230 -9.20 -13.23 22.62
C SER A 230 -9.08 -13.86 21.24
N ALA A 231 -9.94 -13.44 20.30
CA ALA A 231 -10.00 -14.04 18.98
C ALA A 231 -8.77 -13.67 18.13
N LEU A 232 -8.28 -12.43 18.25
CA LEU A 232 -7.03 -12.01 17.61
C LEU A 232 -5.82 -12.73 18.20
N LEU A 233 -5.74 -12.85 19.52
CA LEU A 233 -4.63 -13.52 20.17
C LEU A 233 -4.56 -15.01 19.80
N GLU A 234 -5.71 -15.68 19.73
CA GLU A 234 -5.79 -17.06 19.23
C GLU A 234 -5.30 -17.17 17.78
N LEU A 235 -5.74 -16.27 16.90
CA LEU A 235 -5.29 -16.19 15.51
C LEU A 235 -3.77 -16.02 15.42
N LEU A 236 -3.20 -15.11 16.20
CA LEU A 236 -1.76 -14.82 16.21
C LEU A 236 -0.92 -15.99 16.74
N LEU A 237 -1.40 -16.69 17.77
CA LEU A 237 -0.69 -17.81 18.39
C LEU A 237 -0.70 -19.07 17.51
N ARG A 238 -1.78 -19.29 16.73
CA ARG A 238 -1.87 -20.43 15.80
C ARG A 238 -1.10 -20.22 14.50
N GLN A 239 -0.73 -18.99 14.17
CA GLN A 239 0.10 -18.70 13.00
C GLN A 239 1.56 -19.05 13.26
N SER A 240 2.15 -19.81 12.34
CA SER A 240 3.61 -19.98 12.26
C SER A 240 4.22 -18.72 11.65
N ALA A 241 4.70 -17.84 12.51
CA ALA A 241 5.41 -16.62 12.13
C ALA A 241 6.67 -16.46 13.00
N GLY A 242 7.52 -15.47 12.70
CA GLY A 242 8.74 -15.18 13.47
C GLY A 242 8.48 -14.77 14.94
N THR A 243 9.37 -14.01 15.56
CA THR A 243 9.18 -13.59 16.96
C THR A 243 7.84 -12.84 17.15
N LEU A 244 7.05 -13.23 18.15
CA LEU A 244 5.83 -12.53 18.57
C LEU A 244 6.13 -11.76 19.86
N ILE A 245 5.83 -10.47 19.88
CA ILE A 245 5.93 -9.64 21.08
C ILE A 245 4.51 -9.20 21.43
N ILE A 246 4.07 -9.49 22.64
CA ILE A 246 2.73 -9.16 23.13
C ILE A 246 2.88 -8.42 24.46
N ASP A 247 2.33 -7.22 24.49
CA ASP A 247 2.26 -6.39 25.69
C ASP A 247 0.86 -6.53 26.30
N GLN A 248 0.82 -6.84 27.59
CA GLN A 248 -0.38 -7.02 28.40
C GLN A 248 -1.50 -7.81 27.69
N PRO A 249 -1.25 -9.08 27.29
CA PRO A 249 -2.29 -9.90 26.66
C PRO A 249 -3.56 -10.05 27.51
N GLU A 250 -3.48 -9.85 28.82
CA GLU A 250 -4.54 -10.08 29.80
C GLU A 250 -5.54 -8.94 30.04
N ASP A 251 -5.23 -7.69 29.67
CA ASP A 251 -5.97 -6.52 30.19
C ASP A 251 -7.47 -6.55 29.87
N ASP A 252 -7.83 -7.08 28.68
CA ASP A 252 -9.22 -7.21 28.23
C ASP A 252 -9.78 -8.64 28.37
N LEU A 253 -9.03 -9.58 28.94
CA LEU A 253 -9.37 -11.00 28.97
C LEU A 253 -9.83 -11.47 30.35
N ASP A 254 -10.90 -12.26 30.40
CA ASP A 254 -11.27 -12.94 31.64
C ASP A 254 -10.30 -14.10 31.96
N ASN A 255 -10.25 -14.52 33.23
CA ASN A 255 -9.36 -15.60 33.67
C ASN A 255 -9.59 -16.94 32.92
N ASN A 256 -10.81 -17.24 32.49
CA ASN A 256 -11.08 -18.48 31.75
C ASN A 256 -10.46 -18.41 30.35
N VAL A 257 -10.51 -17.24 29.72
CA VAL A 257 -9.90 -16.98 28.41
C VAL A 257 -8.38 -17.01 28.51
N VAL A 258 -7.79 -16.40 29.56
CA VAL A 258 -6.35 -16.49 29.83
C VAL A 258 -5.89 -17.96 29.91
N MET A 259 -6.65 -18.82 30.60
CA MET A 259 -6.31 -20.24 30.70
C MET A 259 -6.36 -20.97 29.35
N LYS A 260 -7.30 -20.63 28.47
CA LYS A 260 -7.35 -21.20 27.10
C LYS A 260 -6.15 -20.74 26.26
N ILE A 261 -5.78 -19.47 26.36
CA ILE A 261 -4.65 -18.90 25.62
C ILE A 261 -3.33 -19.53 26.04
N VAL A 262 -3.16 -19.83 27.32
CA VAL A 262 -1.97 -20.49 27.84
C VAL A 262 -1.68 -21.81 27.10
N GLU A 263 -2.70 -22.61 26.77
CA GLU A 263 -2.52 -23.84 26.00
C GLU A 263 -2.00 -23.55 24.58
N LEU A 264 -2.50 -22.47 23.97
CA LEU A 264 -2.03 -21.98 22.68
C LEU A 264 -0.60 -21.46 22.76
N ILE A 265 -0.21 -20.76 23.83
CA ILE A 265 1.17 -20.30 24.08
C ILE A 265 2.12 -21.50 24.10
N ARG A 266 1.78 -22.56 24.84
CA ARG A 266 2.62 -23.76 24.95
C ARG A 266 2.81 -24.47 23.61
N SER A 267 1.76 -24.56 22.79
CA SER A 267 1.89 -25.13 21.44
C SER A 267 2.66 -24.21 20.50
N SER A 268 2.45 -22.89 20.58
CA SER A 268 3.08 -21.89 19.71
C SER A 268 4.57 -21.72 19.98
N LYS A 269 5.01 -21.71 21.26
CA LYS A 269 6.43 -21.53 21.64
C LYS A 269 7.37 -22.61 21.06
N SER A 270 6.83 -23.77 20.67
CA SER A 270 7.62 -24.83 20.02
C SER A 270 8.05 -24.50 18.60
N ASN A 271 7.37 -23.57 17.93
CA ASN A 271 7.58 -23.24 16.52
C ASN A 271 8.05 -21.78 16.28
N ARG A 272 8.04 -20.93 17.32
CA ARG A 272 8.45 -19.52 17.24
C ARG A 272 8.84 -18.97 18.61
N GLN A 273 9.59 -17.87 18.60
CA GLN A 273 9.88 -17.13 19.82
C GLN A 273 8.67 -16.28 20.24
N LEU A 274 8.31 -16.33 21.52
CA LEU A 274 7.27 -15.50 22.12
C LEU A 274 7.88 -14.64 23.24
N VAL A 275 7.57 -13.35 23.25
CA VAL A 275 7.98 -12.41 24.29
C VAL A 275 6.72 -11.74 24.84
N PHE A 276 6.48 -11.92 26.13
CA PHE A 276 5.32 -11.35 26.82
C PHE A 276 5.79 -10.31 27.84
N ALA A 277 5.19 -9.14 27.82
CA ALA A 277 5.16 -8.24 28.97
C ALA A 277 3.80 -8.44 29.64
N THR A 278 3.80 -8.92 30.88
CA THR A 278 2.56 -9.30 31.59
C THR A 278 2.72 -9.06 33.08
N HIS A 279 1.63 -8.66 33.71
CA HIS A 279 1.49 -8.63 35.17
C HIS A 279 0.74 -9.85 35.69
N ASN A 280 0.22 -10.71 34.82
CA ASN A 280 -0.53 -11.90 35.17
C ASN A 280 0.40 -13.12 35.34
N PRO A 281 0.67 -13.57 36.57
CA PRO A 281 1.58 -14.69 36.82
C PRO A 281 1.04 -16.02 36.30
N ASN A 282 -0.28 -16.13 36.02
CA ASN A 282 -0.83 -17.33 35.40
C ASN A 282 -0.33 -17.54 33.98
N ILE A 283 -0.02 -16.47 33.24
CA ILE A 283 0.57 -16.56 31.89
C ILE A 283 2.00 -17.08 31.98
N VAL A 284 2.77 -16.59 32.95
CA VAL A 284 4.16 -17.02 33.18
C VAL A 284 4.23 -18.48 33.62
N VAL A 285 3.43 -18.85 34.63
CA VAL A 285 3.47 -20.18 35.24
C VAL A 285 2.80 -21.23 34.35
N ASN A 286 1.57 -20.99 33.93
CA ASN A 286 0.82 -21.99 33.16
C ASN A 286 1.28 -22.01 31.70
N GLY A 287 1.78 -20.89 31.16
CA GLY A 287 2.41 -20.81 29.84
C GLY A 287 3.79 -21.47 29.76
N ASP A 288 4.34 -21.92 30.90
CA ASP A 288 5.64 -22.60 31.00
C ASP A 288 6.77 -21.72 30.43
N ALA A 289 6.95 -20.52 30.99
CA ALA A 289 7.93 -19.57 30.48
C ALA A 289 9.38 -20.09 30.63
N ASP A 290 10.11 -20.19 29.52
CA ASP A 290 11.50 -20.68 29.54
C ASP A 290 12.48 -19.67 30.14
N LYS A 291 12.17 -18.37 30.03
CA LYS A 291 12.94 -17.26 30.60
C LYS A 291 12.00 -16.22 31.18
N VAL A 292 12.27 -15.82 32.41
CA VAL A 292 11.50 -14.83 33.16
C VAL A 292 12.43 -13.72 33.60
N ILE A 293 12.10 -12.50 33.19
CA ILE A 293 12.80 -11.28 33.60
C ILE A 293 11.82 -10.47 34.43
N THR A 294 12.13 -10.26 35.71
CA THR A 294 11.33 -9.38 36.57
C THR A 294 11.96 -8.01 36.66
N LEU A 295 11.12 -6.99 36.59
CA LEU A 295 11.53 -5.59 36.60
C LEU A 295 11.22 -4.98 37.98
N GLU A 296 12.06 -4.07 38.44
CA GLU A 296 11.84 -3.27 39.64
C GLU A 296 11.91 -1.77 39.29
N GLY A 297 10.92 -1.01 39.74
CA GLY A 297 10.92 0.45 39.61
C GLY A 297 11.74 1.10 40.73
N GLY A 298 12.17 2.34 40.50
CA GLY A 298 12.79 3.16 41.56
C GLY A 298 14.29 2.91 41.75
N ARG A 299 14.98 2.30 40.78
CA ARG A 299 16.43 2.15 40.87
C ARG A 299 17.09 3.52 40.65
N VAL A 300 17.79 4.00 41.67
CA VAL A 300 18.53 5.26 41.64
C VAL A 300 19.63 5.14 40.59
N ASP A 301 19.63 6.03 39.60
CA ASP A 301 20.72 6.10 38.62
C ASP A 301 21.98 6.61 39.35
N PRO A 302 23.11 5.90 39.26
CA PRO A 302 24.35 6.33 39.90
C PRO A 302 24.93 7.62 39.30
N ARG A 303 24.38 8.13 38.19
CA ARG A 303 24.75 9.42 37.61
C ARG A 303 24.09 10.59 38.37
N PRO A 304 24.86 11.63 38.73
CA PRO A 304 24.39 12.76 39.54
C PRO A 304 23.32 13.65 38.87
N ASP A 305 23.03 13.43 37.58
CA ASP A 305 22.23 14.26 36.68
C ASP A 305 20.98 13.55 36.13
N ALA A 306 20.65 12.35 36.62
CA ALA A 306 19.49 11.60 36.17
C ALA A 306 18.24 11.89 37.04
N GLU A 307 17.37 12.77 36.52
CA GLU A 307 16.15 13.23 37.21
C GLU A 307 15.00 12.21 37.27
N SER A 308 15.16 10.98 36.77
CA SER A 308 14.06 10.02 36.68
C SER A 308 14.45 8.62 37.17
N PRO A 309 13.58 7.96 37.98
CA PRO A 309 13.81 6.58 38.43
C PRO A 309 13.91 5.65 37.22
N ARG A 310 14.95 4.82 37.19
CA ARG A 310 15.13 3.82 36.13
C ARG A 310 14.48 2.49 36.51
N ILE A 311 14.05 1.76 35.48
CA ILE A 311 13.65 0.37 35.61
C ILE A 311 14.92 -0.48 35.74
N GLY A 312 15.02 -1.24 36.83
CA GLY A 312 16.06 -2.22 37.08
C GLY A 312 15.61 -3.64 36.72
N LEU A 313 16.58 -4.50 36.39
CA LEU A 313 16.37 -5.95 36.36
C LEU A 313 16.48 -6.48 37.79
N LYS A 314 15.38 -7.00 38.34
CA LYS A 314 15.36 -7.62 39.67
C LYS A 314 15.84 -9.06 39.62
N THR A 315 15.31 -9.84 38.66
CA THR A 315 15.76 -11.22 38.40
C THR A 315 15.79 -11.50 36.91
N ASP A 316 16.73 -12.33 36.51
CA ASP A 316 16.78 -12.95 35.18
C ASP A 316 17.13 -14.43 35.36
N GLY A 317 16.27 -15.32 34.88
CA GLY A 317 16.51 -16.76 34.90
C GLY A 317 15.35 -17.56 34.32
N ALA A 318 15.50 -18.88 34.32
CA ALA A 318 14.40 -19.78 34.02
C ALA A 318 13.41 -19.87 35.18
N ILE A 319 12.19 -20.34 34.93
CA ILE A 319 11.09 -20.38 35.91
C ILE A 319 11.42 -21.19 37.17
N GLU A 320 12.27 -22.21 37.05
CA GLU A 320 12.75 -23.06 38.15
C GLU A 320 13.81 -22.39 39.03
N THR A 321 14.39 -21.27 38.59
CA THR A 321 15.44 -20.57 39.34
C THR A 321 14.88 -20.09 40.70
N PRO A 322 15.51 -20.40 41.84
CA PRO A 322 14.95 -20.06 43.16
C PRO A 322 14.63 -18.57 43.35
N SER A 323 15.43 -17.67 42.78
CA SER A 323 15.16 -16.22 42.82
C SER A 323 13.94 -15.82 42.00
N VAL A 324 13.78 -16.40 40.80
CA VAL A 324 12.63 -16.18 39.92
C VAL A 324 11.36 -16.75 40.53
N LYS A 325 11.41 -17.98 41.07
CA LYS A 325 10.26 -18.61 41.73
C LYS A 325 9.73 -17.76 42.89
N ARG A 326 10.61 -17.20 43.72
CA ARG A 326 10.22 -16.26 44.78
C ARG A 326 9.57 -15.00 44.20
N ALA A 327 10.20 -14.40 43.19
CA ALA A 327 9.66 -13.20 42.56
C ALA A 327 8.26 -13.42 41.96
N ILE A 328 8.01 -14.56 41.30
CA ILE A 328 6.68 -14.92 40.79
C ILE A 328 5.70 -15.13 41.94
N THR A 329 6.09 -15.84 43.00
CA THR A 329 5.23 -16.09 44.17
C THR A 329 4.82 -14.80 44.87
N ASP A 330 5.73 -13.82 44.96
CA ASP A 330 5.47 -12.50 45.53
C ASP A 330 4.45 -11.70 44.70
N ILE A 331 4.43 -11.91 43.37
CA ILE A 331 3.51 -11.24 42.44
C ILE A 331 2.14 -11.95 42.38
N MET A 332 2.07 -13.26 42.63
CA MET A 332 0.81 -14.01 42.64
C MET A 332 -0.16 -13.49 43.70
N GLU A 333 -1.42 -13.26 43.29
CA GLU A 333 -2.50 -12.85 44.18
C GLU A 333 -2.63 -13.80 45.39
N GLY A 334 -2.22 -13.29 46.55
CA GLY A 334 -2.28 -13.97 47.85
C GLY A 334 -0.95 -14.56 48.36
N GLY A 335 0.13 -14.49 47.59
CA GLY A 335 1.46 -14.92 48.01
C GLY A 335 1.55 -16.41 48.41
N GLU A 336 2.68 -16.78 49.01
CA GLU A 336 2.94 -18.16 49.45
C GLU A 336 1.86 -18.66 50.44
N MET A 337 1.39 -17.78 51.33
CA MET A 337 0.36 -18.12 52.33
C MET A 337 -0.99 -18.48 51.71
N ALA A 338 -1.48 -17.76 50.69
CA ALA A 338 -2.74 -18.12 50.05
C ALA A 338 -2.61 -19.40 49.23
N PHE A 339 -1.44 -19.64 48.61
CA PHE A 339 -1.16 -20.89 47.92
C PHE A 339 -1.21 -22.08 48.89
N ASP A 340 -0.55 -21.95 50.04
CA ASP A 340 -0.53 -22.96 51.10
C ASP A 340 -1.92 -23.21 51.69
N LEU A 341 -2.70 -22.15 51.89
CA LEU A 341 -4.08 -22.24 52.36
C LEU A 341 -4.96 -23.00 51.36
N ARG A 342 -4.84 -22.72 50.06
CA ARG A 342 -5.55 -23.46 48.99
C ARG A 342 -5.10 -24.92 48.98
N ARG A 343 -3.80 -25.21 49.04
CA ARG A 343 -3.27 -26.59 49.07
C ARG A 343 -3.83 -27.39 50.25
N ARG A 344 -3.85 -26.78 51.44
CA ARG A 344 -4.41 -27.40 52.67
C ARG A 344 -5.92 -27.58 52.59
N LYS A 345 -6.65 -26.58 52.10
CA LYS A 345 -8.12 -26.60 51.99
C LYS A 345 -8.62 -27.63 50.98
N TYR A 346 -7.93 -27.80 49.86
CA TYR A 346 -8.33 -28.72 48.78
C TYR A 346 -7.70 -30.11 48.87
N ARG A 347 -6.93 -30.40 49.93
CA ARG A 347 -6.24 -31.69 50.14
C ARG A 347 -5.52 -32.18 48.88
N PHE A 348 -4.76 -31.31 48.21
CA PHE A 348 -3.80 -31.77 47.20
C PHE A 348 -2.65 -32.48 47.92
N GLY A 349 -2.89 -33.74 48.26
CA GLY A 349 -1.89 -34.66 48.79
C GLY A 349 -0.84 -34.89 47.72
N VAL A 350 0.37 -34.43 47.99
CA VAL A 350 1.55 -34.93 47.27
C VAL A 350 1.84 -36.28 47.94
N GLU A 351 1.43 -37.37 47.30
CA GLU A 351 2.08 -38.65 47.58
C GLU A 351 3.52 -38.51 47.06
N ALA A 352 4.44 -38.31 48.01
CA ALA A 352 5.85 -38.41 47.73
C ALA A 352 6.17 -39.89 47.48
N THR A 353 6.65 -40.20 46.28
CA THR A 353 7.42 -41.42 45.99
C THR A 353 8.74 -41.04 45.38
#